data_AF-A0A2N2J7T4-F1
#
_entry.id   AF-A0A2N2J7T4-F1
#
_cell.length_a   1.000
_cell.length_b   1.000
_cell.length_c   1.000
_cell.angle_alpha   90.00
_cell.angle_beta   90.00
_cell.angle_gamma   90.00
#
_symmetry.space_group_name_H-M   'P 1'
#
loop_
_entity.id
_entity.type
_entity.pdbx_description
1 polymer ?
#
loop_
_entity_poly.entity_id
_entity_poly.type
_entity_poly.pdbx_seq_one_letter_code
_entity_poly.pdbx_strand_id
1 'polypeptide(L)'
;MNQSHWLPTKTTAVFDTYWRFAAERQEIFFKRIARAEPPWTKDVVLQSYKFTNAYRASDRVSQFLIRHVIYDGSQEIDEIFFRILLFKTFNKIETWQHLVDNLGQIFWREFSFKAYDKILTNAQAAKKSIYSAAYIMPSGGRHGVHRIKHRNHLLLIQKMMADALPAQISDSKSMQVVFNLLRSYPMIGDFLAYQYAIDINYSTLTNFNEMSFIVPGPGAKDGIRKCFSDFGGLSEVDIIKLMADRQEDEFARLGIKFKDLWGRSLQLIDCQNLFCEVDKYARIVHPEIKGITGRSKIKQTLKPNNEMISYFYPPKWNINEAVKTTFDNK
;
A
#
# COMPACT_ATOMS: atom_id res chain seq x y z
N MET A 1 30.70 6.79 12.01
CA MET A 1 29.31 7.28 11.92
C MET A 1 29.16 8.37 12.96
N ASN A 2 28.84 9.60 12.53
CA ASN A 2 28.62 10.72 13.43
C ASN A 2 27.31 10.45 14.20
N GLN A 3 27.40 9.91 15.42
CA GLN A 3 26.25 9.44 16.22
C GLN A 3 25.36 10.57 16.75
N SER A 4 25.59 11.83 16.35
CA SER A 4 24.98 13.00 16.95
C SER A 4 23.69 13.49 16.27
N HIS A 5 23.39 13.12 15.01
CA HIS A 5 22.33 13.81 14.27
C HIS A 5 20.90 13.34 14.59
N TRP A 6 20.75 12.21 15.28
CA TRP A 6 19.45 11.63 15.69
C TRP A 6 19.30 11.39 17.20
N LEU A 7 20.13 12.04 18.03
CA LEU A 7 20.00 11.94 19.48
C LEU A 7 18.62 12.42 19.97
N PRO A 8 18.02 11.79 20.99
CA PRO A 8 18.56 10.71 21.82
C PRO A 8 18.38 9.29 21.23
N THR A 9 17.82 9.14 20.02
CA THR A 9 17.69 7.82 19.39
C THR A 9 19.06 7.26 19.01
N LYS A 10 19.17 5.93 18.91
CA LYS A 10 20.38 5.24 18.46
C LYS A 10 20.07 4.42 17.22
N THR A 11 20.66 4.81 16.10
CA THR A 11 20.52 4.14 14.81
C THR A 11 21.44 2.92 14.71
N THR A 12 21.07 1.96 13.86
CA THR A 12 21.91 0.83 13.44
C THR A 12 22.38 1.02 11.99
N ALA A 13 23.16 0.06 11.46
CA ALA A 13 23.51 0.05 10.03
C ALA A 13 22.30 -0.06 9.07
N VAL A 14 21.15 -0.57 9.55
CA VAL A 14 19.93 -0.67 8.74
C VAL A 14 19.32 0.72 8.50
N PHE A 15 19.59 1.70 9.34
CA PHE A 15 19.10 3.07 9.15
C PHE A 15 19.61 3.68 7.83
N ASP A 16 20.92 3.66 7.58
CA ASP A 16 21.46 4.13 6.30
C ASP A 16 20.99 3.25 5.13
N THR A 17 20.76 1.96 5.40
CA THR A 17 20.23 1.02 4.39
C THR A 17 18.81 1.37 3.98
N TYR A 18 17.97 1.89 4.88
CA TYR A 18 16.63 2.36 4.55
C TYR A 18 16.67 3.42 3.44
N TRP A 19 17.51 4.43 3.59
CA TRP A 19 17.60 5.55 2.64
C TRP A 19 18.19 5.10 1.30
N ARG A 20 19.23 4.27 1.33
CA ARG A 20 19.82 3.68 0.12
C ARG A 20 18.81 2.79 -0.61
N PHE A 21 18.06 1.97 0.13
CA PHE A 21 17.00 1.13 -0.42
C PHE A 21 15.89 1.98 -1.07
N ALA A 22 15.42 3.03 -0.39
CA ALA A 22 14.40 3.92 -0.92
C ALA A 22 14.84 4.55 -2.26
N ALA A 23 16.06 5.07 -2.31
CA ALA A 23 16.64 5.66 -3.51
C ALA A 23 16.81 4.63 -4.64
N GLU A 24 17.33 3.44 -4.35
CA GLU A 24 17.53 2.40 -5.36
C GLU A 24 16.19 1.89 -5.93
N ARG A 25 15.16 1.75 -5.07
CA ARG A 25 13.81 1.39 -5.55
C ARG A 25 13.23 2.44 -6.48
N GLN A 26 13.51 3.71 -6.21
CA GLN A 26 13.04 4.82 -7.02
C GLN A 26 13.82 4.96 -8.33
N GLU A 27 15.12 4.68 -8.33
CA GLU A 27 15.92 4.55 -9.57
C GLU A 27 15.39 3.43 -10.46
N ILE A 28 15.09 2.25 -9.88
CA ILE A 28 14.49 1.14 -10.63
C ILE A 28 13.14 1.57 -11.22
N PHE A 29 12.30 2.28 -10.45
CA PHE A 29 11.04 2.81 -10.95
C PHE A 29 11.26 3.72 -12.17
N PHE A 30 12.15 4.71 -12.08
CA PHE A 30 12.41 5.64 -13.17
C PHE A 30 13.04 4.98 -14.41
N LYS A 31 13.92 3.98 -14.24
CA LYS A 31 14.47 3.20 -15.35
C LYS A 31 13.38 2.39 -16.07
N ARG A 32 12.45 1.80 -15.32
CA ARG A 32 11.33 1.05 -15.90
C ARG A 32 10.38 1.93 -16.70
N ILE A 33 10.00 3.09 -16.17
CA ILE A 33 9.15 4.03 -16.92
C ILE A 33 9.89 4.69 -18.09
N ALA A 34 11.22 4.71 -18.08
CA ALA A 34 12.06 5.12 -19.20
C ALA A 34 12.28 4.02 -20.24
N ARG A 35 11.66 2.84 -20.10
CA ARG A 35 11.85 1.68 -20.98
C ARG A 35 13.32 1.27 -21.13
N ALA A 36 14.13 1.50 -20.10
CA ALA A 36 15.51 1.03 -20.10
C ALA A 36 15.55 -0.50 -20.03
N GLU A 37 16.50 -1.09 -20.76
CA GLU A 37 16.73 -2.53 -20.73
C GLU A 37 17.18 -3.01 -19.34
N PRO A 38 16.74 -4.21 -18.89
CA PRO A 38 17.22 -4.81 -17.65
C PRO A 38 18.72 -5.23 -17.77
N PRO A 39 19.43 -5.38 -16.64
CA PRO A 39 18.95 -5.23 -15.27
C PRO A 39 18.85 -3.75 -14.84
N TRP A 40 17.76 -3.40 -14.14
CA TRP A 40 17.53 -2.02 -13.68
C TRP A 40 18.37 -1.61 -12.46
N THR A 41 19.04 -2.56 -11.82
CA THR A 41 19.91 -2.35 -10.65
C THR A 41 21.05 -3.36 -10.66
N LYS A 42 22.15 -3.05 -9.98
CA LYS A 42 23.24 -4.01 -9.70
C LYS A 42 23.00 -4.80 -8.41
N ASP A 43 22.00 -4.42 -7.62
CA ASP A 43 21.67 -5.10 -6.37
C ASP A 43 20.99 -6.45 -6.64
N VAL A 44 21.71 -7.53 -6.32
CA VAL A 44 21.26 -8.91 -6.55
C VAL A 44 20.02 -9.29 -5.72
N VAL A 45 19.82 -8.68 -4.55
CA VAL A 45 18.65 -8.93 -3.70
C VAL A 45 17.41 -8.32 -4.33
N LEU A 46 17.53 -7.09 -4.86
CA LEU A 46 16.44 -6.40 -5.58
C LEU A 46 16.12 -7.05 -6.93
N GLN A 47 17.09 -7.71 -7.57
CA GLN A 47 16.85 -8.54 -8.77
C GLN A 47 16.12 -9.85 -8.44
N SER A 48 16.36 -10.42 -7.26
CA SER A 48 15.88 -11.77 -6.90
C SER A 48 14.51 -11.78 -6.23
N TYR A 49 14.17 -10.75 -5.47
CA TYR A 49 13.00 -10.73 -4.61
C TYR A 49 12.02 -9.60 -4.94
N LYS A 50 10.75 -9.83 -4.60
CA LYS A 50 9.69 -8.84 -4.84
C LYS A 50 9.67 -7.80 -3.71
N PHE A 51 9.83 -6.54 -4.10
CA PHE A 51 9.64 -5.36 -3.25
C PHE A 51 8.63 -4.38 -3.88
N THR A 52 7.99 -3.56 -3.05
CA THR A 52 7.15 -2.44 -3.54
C THR A 52 8.03 -1.30 -4.07
N ASN A 53 7.42 -0.32 -4.71
CA ASN A 53 8.09 0.96 -5.01
C ASN A 53 8.23 1.80 -3.73
N ALA A 54 9.06 2.85 -3.81
CA ALA A 54 9.21 3.80 -2.71
C ALA A 54 7.90 4.52 -2.40
N TYR A 55 7.17 4.91 -3.46
CA TYR A 55 5.82 5.45 -3.37
C TYR A 55 4.79 4.35 -3.55
N ARG A 56 3.94 4.13 -2.54
CA ARG A 56 2.90 3.08 -2.53
C ARG A 56 1.98 3.20 -3.75
N ALA A 57 1.61 4.42 -4.10
CA ALA A 57 0.71 4.69 -5.21
C ALA A 57 1.28 4.20 -6.55
N SER A 58 2.60 4.07 -6.70
CA SER A 58 3.26 3.59 -7.92
C SER A 58 3.27 2.06 -8.05
N ASP A 59 2.84 1.30 -7.04
CA ASP A 59 2.71 -0.15 -7.16
C ASP A 59 1.62 -0.55 -8.17
N ARG A 60 1.83 -1.65 -8.91
CA ARG A 60 0.87 -2.12 -9.93
C ARG A 60 -0.57 -2.25 -9.43
N VAL A 61 -0.75 -2.80 -8.22
CA VAL A 61 -2.08 -2.97 -7.63
C VAL A 61 -2.70 -1.63 -7.22
N SER A 62 -1.89 -0.68 -6.73
CA SER A 62 -2.34 0.68 -6.41
C SER A 62 -2.70 1.45 -7.69
N GLN A 63 -1.89 1.33 -8.74
CA GLN A 63 -2.17 1.94 -10.05
C GLN A 63 -3.45 1.39 -10.67
N PHE A 64 -3.68 0.08 -10.56
CA PHE A 64 -4.94 -0.52 -11.00
C PHE A 64 -6.13 -0.01 -10.19
N LEU A 65 -6.02 0.05 -8.86
CA LEU A 65 -7.04 0.65 -7.99
C LEU A 65 -7.36 2.09 -8.43
N ILE A 66 -6.34 2.95 -8.49
CA ILE A 66 -6.53 4.38 -8.78
C ILE A 66 -7.17 4.51 -10.15
N ARG A 67 -6.56 3.95 -11.19
CA ARG A 67 -7.03 4.19 -12.55
C ARG A 67 -8.33 3.49 -12.88
N HIS A 68 -8.44 2.18 -12.62
CA HIS A 68 -9.50 1.32 -13.16
C HIS A 68 -10.62 1.00 -12.17
N VAL A 69 -10.42 1.26 -10.88
CA VAL A 69 -11.45 0.99 -9.85
C VAL A 69 -12.04 2.30 -9.34
N ILE A 70 -11.21 3.31 -9.10
CA ILE A 70 -11.65 4.60 -8.57
C ILE A 70 -12.15 5.50 -9.72
N TYR A 71 -11.26 5.85 -10.64
CA TYR A 71 -11.52 6.90 -11.64
C TYR A 71 -12.16 6.41 -12.94
N ASP A 72 -12.24 5.08 -13.14
CA ASP A 72 -12.97 4.48 -14.27
C ASP A 72 -14.37 4.05 -13.80
N GLY A 73 -15.39 4.80 -14.23
CA GLY A 73 -16.81 4.57 -13.89
C GLY A 73 -17.46 5.65 -13.03
N SER A 74 -18.63 5.33 -12.46
CA SER A 74 -19.46 6.28 -11.69
C SER A 74 -18.68 6.91 -10.54
N GLN A 75 -18.76 8.24 -10.41
CA GLN A 75 -18.13 8.99 -9.33
C GLN A 75 -19.08 9.29 -8.16
N GLU A 76 -20.25 8.64 -8.12
CA GLU A 76 -21.15 8.68 -6.96
C GLU A 76 -20.48 8.07 -5.73
N ILE A 77 -20.75 8.65 -4.56
CA ILE A 77 -20.10 8.31 -3.27
C ILE A 77 -20.18 6.81 -2.98
N ASP A 78 -21.38 6.24 -3.05
CA ASP A 78 -21.62 4.82 -2.78
C ASP A 78 -20.91 3.91 -3.77
N GLU A 79 -20.86 4.31 -5.04
CA GLU A 79 -20.27 3.53 -6.12
C GLU A 79 -18.74 3.48 -5.98
N ILE A 80 -18.11 4.61 -5.68
CA ILE A 80 -16.66 4.65 -5.43
C ILE A 80 -16.32 3.79 -4.21
N PHE A 81 -17.01 3.99 -3.08
CA PHE A 81 -16.72 3.26 -1.86
C PHE A 81 -16.87 1.74 -2.06
N PHE A 82 -17.98 1.31 -2.66
CA PHE A 82 -18.24 -0.10 -2.93
C PHE A 82 -17.15 -0.73 -3.78
N ARG A 83 -16.76 -0.08 -4.89
CA ARG A 83 -15.69 -0.57 -5.79
C ARG A 83 -14.35 -0.67 -5.07
N ILE A 84 -13.96 0.34 -4.28
CA ILE A 84 -12.71 0.33 -3.51
C ILE A 84 -12.69 -0.85 -2.53
N LEU A 85 -13.73 -1.00 -1.70
CA LEU A 85 -13.76 -2.03 -0.66
C LEU A 85 -13.84 -3.43 -1.25
N LEU A 86 -14.61 -3.62 -2.32
CA LEU A 86 -14.66 -4.87 -3.06
C LEU A 86 -13.29 -5.23 -3.63
N PHE A 87 -12.65 -4.31 -4.34
CA PHE A 87 -11.33 -4.54 -4.92
C PHE A 87 -10.29 -4.84 -3.84
N LYS A 88 -10.22 -4.04 -2.77
CA LYS A 88 -9.21 -4.14 -1.72
C LYS A 88 -9.44 -5.27 -0.73
N THR A 89 -10.65 -5.83 -0.67
CA THR A 89 -10.92 -7.09 0.03
C THR A 89 -10.16 -8.25 -0.62
N PHE A 90 -10.18 -8.35 -1.95
CA PHE A 90 -9.45 -9.40 -2.66
C PHE A 90 -7.99 -8.98 -2.94
N ASN A 91 -7.77 -7.68 -3.08
CA ASN A 91 -6.52 -7.00 -3.37
C ASN A 91 -5.76 -7.64 -4.54
N LYS A 92 -6.50 -8.07 -5.57
CA LYS A 92 -5.99 -8.88 -6.68
C LYS A 92 -6.69 -8.47 -7.99
N ILE A 93 -5.89 -8.05 -8.97
CA ILE A 93 -6.36 -7.52 -10.27
C ILE A 93 -7.16 -8.58 -11.02
N GLU A 94 -6.69 -9.82 -11.03
CA GLU A 94 -7.31 -10.91 -11.77
C GLU A 94 -8.68 -11.30 -11.18
N THR A 95 -8.88 -11.11 -9.87
CA THR A 95 -10.19 -11.31 -9.24
C THR A 95 -11.18 -10.23 -9.66
N TRP A 96 -10.72 -8.98 -9.74
CA TRP A 96 -11.54 -7.87 -10.22
C TRP A 96 -11.94 -8.05 -11.68
N GLN A 97 -10.98 -8.36 -12.56
CA GLN A 97 -11.24 -8.63 -13.97
C GLN A 97 -12.21 -9.79 -14.14
N HIS A 98 -12.05 -10.87 -13.38
CA HIS A 98 -12.98 -12.00 -13.43
C HIS A 98 -14.42 -11.63 -13.03
N LEU A 99 -14.60 -10.72 -12.07
CA LEU A 99 -15.92 -10.20 -11.73
C LEU A 99 -16.49 -9.35 -12.88
N VAL A 100 -15.67 -8.45 -13.46
CA VAL A 100 -16.07 -7.61 -14.59
C VAL A 100 -16.45 -8.45 -15.82
N ASP A 101 -15.70 -9.49 -16.14
CA ASP A 101 -15.97 -10.37 -17.28
C ASP A 101 -17.33 -11.09 -17.17
N ASN A 102 -17.81 -11.32 -15.94
CA ASN A 102 -19.06 -12.04 -15.68
C ASN A 102 -20.26 -11.13 -15.38
N LEU A 103 -20.01 -9.92 -14.87
CA LEU A 103 -21.05 -9.00 -14.40
C LEU A 103 -21.15 -7.72 -15.24
N GLY A 104 -20.17 -7.48 -16.11
CA GLY A 104 -19.98 -6.17 -16.74
C GLY A 104 -19.41 -5.15 -15.75
N GLN A 105 -19.79 -3.89 -15.91
CA GLN A 105 -19.34 -2.84 -15.01
C GLN A 105 -19.87 -3.07 -13.58
N ILE A 106 -19.02 -2.83 -12.59
CA ILE A 106 -19.34 -3.07 -11.18
C ILE A 106 -20.09 -1.87 -10.60
N PHE A 107 -21.36 -2.06 -10.29
CA PHE A 107 -22.20 -1.08 -9.61
C PHE A 107 -22.78 -1.62 -8.29
N TRP A 108 -22.84 -0.77 -7.28
CA TRP A 108 -23.50 -1.07 -6.01
C TRP A 108 -25.00 -1.29 -6.19
N ARG A 109 -25.68 -0.42 -6.96
CA ARG A 109 -27.12 -0.57 -7.23
C ARG A 109 -27.52 -1.91 -7.87
N GLU A 110 -26.57 -2.58 -8.53
CA GLU A 110 -26.75 -3.87 -9.20
C GLU A 110 -26.14 -5.03 -8.38
N PHE A 111 -25.67 -4.77 -7.17
CA PHE A 111 -25.03 -5.77 -6.33
C PHE A 111 -25.99 -6.91 -5.98
N SER A 112 -25.56 -8.13 -6.29
CA SER A 112 -26.26 -9.35 -5.93
C SER A 112 -25.31 -10.30 -5.20
N PHE A 113 -25.51 -10.47 -3.89
CA PHE A 113 -24.71 -11.38 -3.08
C PHE A 113 -24.61 -12.78 -3.73
N LYS A 114 -25.73 -13.32 -4.24
CA LYS A 114 -25.78 -14.65 -4.86
C LYS A 114 -24.94 -14.72 -6.14
N ALA A 115 -24.96 -13.68 -6.97
CA ALA A 115 -24.18 -13.66 -8.21
C ALA A 115 -22.66 -13.61 -7.93
N TYR A 116 -22.25 -12.72 -7.04
CA TYR A 116 -20.84 -12.57 -6.66
C TYR A 116 -20.31 -13.82 -5.95
N ASP A 117 -21.10 -14.40 -5.03
CA ASP A 117 -20.75 -15.65 -4.36
C ASP A 117 -20.54 -16.79 -5.35
N LYS A 118 -21.45 -16.94 -6.34
CA LYS A 118 -21.34 -17.98 -7.38
C LYS A 118 -20.06 -17.84 -8.18
N ILE A 119 -19.73 -16.64 -8.67
CA ILE A 119 -18.53 -16.38 -9.47
C ILE A 119 -17.27 -16.71 -8.67
N LEU A 120 -17.16 -16.19 -7.44
CA LEU A 120 -15.99 -16.39 -6.59
C LEU A 120 -15.84 -17.86 -6.15
N THR A 121 -16.94 -18.53 -5.82
CA THR A 121 -16.94 -19.96 -5.47
C THR A 121 -16.48 -20.81 -6.65
N ASN A 122 -16.95 -20.52 -7.86
CA ASN A 122 -16.53 -21.22 -9.07
C ASN A 122 -15.03 -21.01 -9.35
N ALA A 123 -14.52 -19.80 -9.17
CA ALA A 123 -13.08 -19.53 -9.31
C ALA A 123 -12.25 -20.33 -8.30
N GLN A 124 -12.69 -20.41 -7.04
CA GLN A 124 -12.02 -21.24 -6.02
C GLN A 124 -12.11 -22.74 -6.32
N ALA A 125 -13.25 -23.23 -6.80
CA ALA A 125 -13.43 -24.63 -7.20
C ALA A 125 -12.47 -25.00 -8.36
N ALA A 126 -12.19 -24.06 -9.26
CA ALA A 126 -11.16 -24.17 -10.29
C ALA A 126 -9.72 -23.99 -9.76
N LYS A 127 -9.51 -24.03 -8.45
CA LYS A 127 -8.21 -23.86 -7.76
C LYS A 127 -7.51 -22.52 -8.04
N LYS A 128 -8.25 -21.49 -8.48
CA LYS A 128 -7.70 -20.13 -8.64
C LYS A 128 -7.78 -19.40 -7.30
N SER A 129 -6.65 -18.85 -6.85
CA SER A 129 -6.67 -17.96 -5.67
C SER A 129 -7.38 -16.66 -6.01
N ILE A 130 -8.42 -16.32 -5.25
CA ILE A 130 -9.17 -15.06 -5.38
C ILE A 130 -8.61 -13.93 -4.50
N TYR A 131 -7.68 -14.24 -3.59
CA TYR A 131 -6.99 -13.23 -2.76
C TYR A 131 -5.52 -13.11 -3.20
N SER A 132 -4.97 -11.92 -3.05
CA SER A 132 -3.51 -11.75 -3.03
C SER A 132 -2.91 -12.18 -1.69
N ALA A 133 -1.59 -12.33 -1.64
CA ALA A 133 -0.87 -12.57 -0.40
C ALA A 133 -0.72 -11.30 0.46
N ALA A 134 -1.07 -10.12 -0.07
CA ALA A 134 -1.09 -8.87 0.67
C ALA A 134 -2.42 -8.73 1.45
N TYR A 135 -2.39 -7.90 2.48
CA TYR A 135 -3.52 -7.55 3.36
C TYR A 135 -4.11 -8.68 4.21
N ILE A 136 -3.65 -9.92 4.07
CA ILE A 136 -4.02 -11.11 4.89
C ILE A 136 -5.41 -10.97 5.51
N MET A 137 -6.45 -11.07 4.68
CA MET A 137 -7.82 -10.85 5.14
C MET A 137 -8.20 -11.89 6.22
N PRO A 138 -8.83 -11.49 7.34
CA PRO A 138 -9.35 -12.44 8.32
C PRO A 138 -10.47 -13.31 7.75
N SER A 139 -10.67 -14.53 8.27
CA SER A 139 -11.75 -15.42 7.79
C SER A 139 -13.14 -15.11 8.35
N GLY A 140 -13.21 -14.27 9.38
CA GLY A 140 -14.42 -13.99 10.16
C GLY A 140 -14.35 -14.61 11.56
N GLY A 141 -13.61 -15.71 11.74
CA GLY A 141 -13.50 -16.39 13.04
C GLY A 141 -14.87 -16.60 13.69
N ARG A 142 -15.01 -16.22 14.97
CA ARG A 142 -16.28 -16.28 15.73
C ARG A 142 -17.37 -15.32 15.21
N HIS A 143 -17.00 -14.32 14.43
CA HIS A 143 -17.93 -13.35 13.83
C HIS A 143 -18.36 -13.73 12.41
N GLY A 144 -17.75 -14.78 11.82
CA GLY A 144 -18.08 -15.25 10.48
C GLY A 144 -19.34 -16.11 10.51
N VAL A 145 -20.36 -15.72 9.76
CA VAL A 145 -21.62 -16.47 9.62
C VAL A 145 -21.43 -17.67 8.67
N HIS A 146 -20.55 -17.55 7.69
CA HIS A 146 -20.27 -18.59 6.71
C HIS A 146 -18.90 -19.24 6.92
N ARG A 147 -18.84 -20.55 6.70
CA ARG A 147 -17.56 -21.30 6.63
C ARG A 147 -16.69 -20.82 5.46
N ILE A 148 -17.31 -20.39 4.37
CA ILE A 148 -16.61 -19.90 3.17
C ILE A 148 -16.29 -18.41 3.35
N LYS A 149 -15.00 -18.09 3.34
CA LYS A 149 -14.46 -16.78 3.72
C LYS A 149 -14.98 -15.59 2.91
N HIS A 150 -15.04 -15.68 1.57
CA HIS A 150 -15.44 -14.53 0.76
C HIS A 150 -16.90 -14.13 0.99
N ARG A 151 -17.77 -15.07 1.38
CA ARG A 151 -19.15 -14.77 1.76
C ARG A 151 -19.20 -13.79 2.94
N ASN A 152 -18.38 -14.02 3.96
CA ASN A 152 -18.30 -13.11 5.11
C ASN A 152 -17.85 -11.71 4.70
N HIS A 153 -16.90 -11.60 3.75
CA HIS A 153 -16.48 -10.29 3.27
C HIS A 153 -17.54 -9.58 2.43
N LEU A 154 -18.24 -10.31 1.55
CA LEU A 154 -19.35 -9.74 0.78
C LEU A 154 -20.46 -9.23 1.70
N LEU A 155 -20.80 -9.98 2.76
CA LEU A 155 -21.75 -9.52 3.79
C LEU A 155 -21.24 -8.31 4.55
N LEU A 156 -19.94 -8.25 4.86
CA LEU A 156 -19.34 -7.11 5.54
C LEU A 156 -19.43 -5.83 4.72
N ILE A 157 -19.11 -5.92 3.42
CA ILE A 157 -19.25 -4.79 2.49
C ILE A 157 -20.72 -4.39 2.39
N GLN A 158 -21.63 -5.35 2.20
CA GLN A 158 -23.07 -5.08 2.16
C GLN A 158 -23.57 -4.39 3.43
N LYS A 159 -23.07 -4.80 4.60
CA LYS A 159 -23.39 -4.15 5.87
C LYS A 159 -22.89 -2.70 5.91
N MET A 160 -21.64 -2.44 5.50
CA MET A 160 -21.11 -1.07 5.44
C MET A 160 -21.94 -0.15 4.55
N MET A 161 -22.40 -0.66 3.41
CA MET A 161 -23.29 0.09 2.53
C MET A 161 -24.65 0.36 3.19
N ALA A 162 -25.24 -0.64 3.84
CA ALA A 162 -26.52 -0.51 4.54
C ALA A 162 -26.45 0.46 5.73
N ASP A 163 -25.31 0.52 6.41
CA ASP A 163 -25.05 1.44 7.53
C ASP A 163 -24.73 2.87 7.03
N ALA A 164 -24.83 3.15 5.72
CA ALA A 164 -24.50 4.43 5.09
C ALA A 164 -23.07 4.93 5.41
N LEU A 165 -22.13 4.00 5.58
CA LEU A 165 -20.72 4.32 5.82
C LEU A 165 -20.08 5.21 4.74
N PRO A 166 -20.38 5.05 3.43
CA PRO A 166 -19.82 5.94 2.40
C PRO A 166 -20.10 7.41 2.68
N ALA A 167 -21.34 7.76 3.04
CA ALA A 167 -21.73 9.13 3.38
C ALA A 167 -21.01 9.64 4.63
N GLN A 168 -20.95 8.83 5.70
CA GLN A 168 -20.22 9.19 6.93
C GLN A 168 -18.74 9.47 6.68
N ILE A 169 -18.11 8.68 5.79
CA ILE A 169 -16.71 8.88 5.39
C ILE A 169 -16.55 10.16 4.56
N SER A 170 -17.45 10.41 3.61
CA SER A 170 -17.43 11.63 2.79
C SER A 170 -17.56 12.90 3.64
N ASP A 171 -18.36 12.83 4.71
CA ASP A 171 -18.59 13.97 5.62
C ASP A 171 -17.50 14.13 6.69
N SER A 172 -16.63 13.14 6.84
CA SER A 172 -15.59 13.09 7.88
C SER A 172 -14.63 14.28 7.77
N LYS A 173 -14.13 14.74 8.92
CA LYS A 173 -13.23 15.91 9.00
C LYS A 173 -11.75 15.56 9.12
N SER A 174 -11.42 14.28 9.30
CA SER A 174 -10.03 13.82 9.33
C SER A 174 -9.89 12.36 8.91
N MET A 175 -8.69 11.99 8.47
CA MET A 175 -8.34 10.60 8.16
C MET A 175 -8.44 9.70 9.39
N GLN A 176 -8.21 10.24 10.59
CA GLN A 176 -8.37 9.50 11.85
C GLN A 176 -9.84 9.11 12.10
N VAL A 177 -10.80 9.98 11.78
CA VAL A 177 -12.23 9.65 11.88
C VAL A 177 -12.58 8.53 10.90
N VAL A 178 -12.13 8.62 9.65
CA VAL A 178 -12.33 7.55 8.66
C VAL A 178 -11.72 6.21 9.13
N PHE A 179 -10.50 6.25 9.67
CA PHE A 179 -9.87 5.08 10.27
C PHE A 179 -10.72 4.46 11.38
N ASN A 180 -11.21 5.28 12.32
CA ASN A 180 -12.04 4.80 13.43
C ASN A 180 -13.37 4.21 12.95
N LEU A 181 -14.01 4.86 11.98
CA LEU A 181 -15.24 4.37 11.34
C LEU A 181 -15.02 2.99 10.73
N LEU A 182 -13.97 2.81 9.92
CA LEU A 182 -13.62 1.51 9.31
C LEU A 182 -13.26 0.46 10.37
N ARG A 183 -12.49 0.85 11.39
CA ARG A 183 -11.99 -0.03 12.46
C ARG A 183 -13.11 -0.58 13.35
N SER A 184 -14.25 0.11 13.41
CA SER A 184 -15.41 -0.31 14.21
C SER A 184 -16.09 -1.56 13.66
N TYR A 185 -15.87 -1.90 12.39
CA TYR A 185 -16.45 -3.08 11.77
C TYR A 185 -15.70 -4.36 12.14
N PRO A 186 -16.41 -5.50 12.29
CA PRO A 186 -15.78 -6.77 12.54
C PRO A 186 -14.81 -7.12 11.41
N MET A 187 -13.76 -7.89 11.73
CA MET A 187 -12.72 -8.33 10.78
C MET A 187 -11.79 -7.22 10.25
N ILE A 188 -12.07 -5.95 10.54
CA ILE A 188 -11.16 -4.85 10.21
C ILE A 188 -10.35 -4.51 11.47
N GLY A 189 -9.09 -4.96 11.49
CA GLY A 189 -8.11 -4.53 12.48
C GLY A 189 -7.40 -3.23 12.06
N ASP A 190 -6.52 -2.71 12.93
CA ASP A 190 -5.81 -1.44 12.72
C ASP A 190 -5.11 -1.37 11.37
N PHE A 191 -4.42 -2.46 10.99
CA PHE A 191 -3.74 -2.53 9.71
C PHE A 191 -4.72 -2.34 8.54
N LEU A 192 -5.83 -3.09 8.50
CA LEU A 192 -6.78 -3.00 7.39
C LEU A 192 -7.50 -1.66 7.37
N ALA A 193 -7.94 -1.16 8.52
CA ALA A 193 -8.62 0.14 8.63
C ALA A 193 -7.73 1.25 8.06
N TYR A 194 -6.44 1.28 8.42
CA TYR A 194 -5.53 2.30 7.92
C TYR A 194 -5.22 2.13 6.43
N GLN A 195 -5.03 0.89 5.96
CA GLN A 195 -4.82 0.64 4.55
C GLN A 195 -6.01 1.12 3.69
N TYR A 196 -7.23 0.82 4.11
CA TYR A 196 -8.46 1.27 3.46
C TYR A 196 -8.66 2.78 3.54
N ALA A 197 -8.36 3.42 4.68
CA ALA A 197 -8.41 4.88 4.78
C ALA A 197 -7.50 5.57 3.74
N ILE A 198 -6.29 5.03 3.51
CA ILE A 198 -5.40 5.54 2.45
C ILE A 198 -5.96 5.24 1.05
N ASP A 199 -6.45 4.01 0.79
CA ASP A 199 -7.00 3.66 -0.52
C ASP A 199 -8.22 4.54 -0.87
N ILE A 200 -9.09 4.82 0.11
CA ILE A 200 -10.20 5.77 0.00
C ILE A 200 -9.70 7.19 -0.25
N ASN A 201 -8.63 7.61 0.45
CA ASN A 201 -8.01 8.91 0.23
C ASN A 201 -7.28 9.04 -1.12
N TYR A 202 -7.23 8.01 -1.97
CA TYR A 202 -6.85 8.20 -3.38
C TYR A 202 -8.01 8.65 -4.27
N SER A 203 -9.26 8.54 -3.77
CA SER A 203 -10.48 8.92 -4.48
C SER A 203 -10.95 10.35 -4.15
N THR A 204 -12.06 10.74 -4.78
CA THR A 204 -12.78 11.98 -4.49
C THR A 204 -13.59 11.95 -3.20
N LEU A 205 -13.75 10.78 -2.54
CA LEU A 205 -14.50 10.65 -1.29
C LEU A 205 -13.91 11.49 -0.15
N THR A 206 -12.59 11.67 -0.15
CA THR A 206 -11.89 12.40 0.91
C THR A 206 -10.68 13.13 0.34
N ASN A 207 -10.24 14.21 0.99
CA ASN A 207 -9.08 14.99 0.58
C ASN A 207 -8.16 15.35 1.75
N PHE A 208 -7.79 14.36 2.55
CA PHE A 208 -6.91 14.58 3.70
C PHE A 208 -5.44 14.59 3.29
N ASN A 209 -4.66 15.42 3.98
CA ASN A 209 -3.21 15.38 3.89
C ASN A 209 -2.69 14.03 4.41
N GLU A 210 -1.90 13.31 3.61
CA GLU A 210 -1.32 12.01 3.97
C GLU A 210 -0.23 12.11 5.04
N MET A 211 0.17 13.33 5.41
CA MET A 211 1.01 13.65 6.56
C MET A 211 0.23 13.79 7.88
N SER A 212 -1.10 13.75 7.86
CA SER A 212 -1.92 14.04 9.05
C SER A 212 -2.11 12.85 10.00
N PHE A 213 -2.02 11.61 9.51
CA PHE A 213 -2.37 10.43 10.29
C PHE A 213 -1.67 9.17 9.78
N ILE A 214 -1.17 8.33 10.70
CA ILE A 214 -0.43 7.10 10.40
C ILE A 214 -0.70 6.06 11.48
N VAL A 215 -0.83 4.80 11.07
CA VAL A 215 -0.94 3.65 11.99
C VAL A 215 0.06 2.57 11.58
N PRO A 216 1.19 2.44 12.31
CA PRO A 216 2.28 1.52 11.99
C PRO A 216 1.81 0.06 11.90
N GLY A 217 1.91 -0.51 10.70
CA GLY A 217 1.69 -1.93 10.47
C GLY A 217 2.81 -2.81 11.05
N PRO A 218 2.58 -4.12 11.28
CA PRO A 218 3.56 -5.00 11.91
C PRO A 218 4.92 -5.07 11.19
N GLY A 219 4.91 -5.07 9.84
CA GLY A 219 6.15 -5.07 9.07
C GLY A 219 6.95 -3.77 9.20
N ALA A 220 6.26 -2.63 9.33
CA ALA A 220 6.93 -1.35 9.56
C ALA A 220 7.55 -1.31 10.96
N LYS A 221 6.84 -1.81 11.99
CA LYS A 221 7.39 -1.92 13.35
C LYS A 221 8.65 -2.78 13.40
N ASP A 222 8.66 -3.92 12.68
CA ASP A 222 9.87 -4.75 12.51
C ASP A 222 11.02 -3.95 11.86
N GLY A 223 10.73 -3.18 10.81
CA GLY A 223 11.72 -2.37 10.09
C GLY A 223 12.29 -1.25 10.94
N ILE A 224 11.44 -0.55 11.70
CA ILE A 224 11.85 0.49 12.65
C ILE A 224 12.76 -0.13 13.71
N ARG A 225 12.40 -1.28 14.29
CA ARG A 225 13.24 -1.96 15.29
C ARG A 225 14.60 -2.35 14.74
N LYS A 226 14.69 -2.69 13.46
CA LYS A 226 15.99 -2.95 12.81
C LYS A 226 16.79 -1.68 12.59
N CYS A 227 16.16 -0.56 12.23
CA CYS A 227 16.83 0.71 11.98
C CYS A 227 17.31 1.39 13.27
N PHE A 228 16.62 1.17 14.40
CA PHE A 228 16.92 1.84 15.66
C PHE A 228 17.08 0.82 16.81
N SER A 229 18.25 0.82 17.44
CA SER A 229 18.51 0.04 18.64
C SER A 229 17.89 0.65 19.90
N ASP A 230 17.66 1.97 19.89
CA ASP A 230 17.04 2.75 20.95
C ASP A 230 16.19 3.87 20.31
N PHE A 231 14.93 3.98 20.70
CA PHE A 231 14.01 4.99 20.14
C PHE A 231 14.08 6.32 20.90
N GLY A 232 14.85 6.41 21.99
CA GLY A 232 15.02 7.67 22.72
C GLY A 232 13.71 8.24 23.28
N GLY A 233 12.75 7.38 23.63
CA GLY A 233 11.43 7.75 24.14
C GLY A 233 10.36 8.01 23.07
N LEU A 234 10.70 7.95 21.78
CA LEU A 234 9.76 8.13 20.67
C LEU A 234 8.92 6.87 20.41
N SER A 235 7.66 7.05 19.99
CA SER A 235 6.83 5.97 19.48
C SER A 235 7.19 5.63 18.02
N GLU A 236 6.74 4.49 17.50
CA GLU A 236 6.91 4.17 16.07
C GLU A 236 6.20 5.17 15.15
N VAL A 237 5.12 5.79 15.61
CA VAL A 237 4.44 6.88 14.89
C VAL A 237 5.36 8.08 14.75
N ASP A 238 6.00 8.48 15.87
CA ASP A 238 6.91 9.63 15.89
C ASP A 238 8.15 9.37 15.03
N ILE A 239 8.68 8.14 15.05
CA ILE A 239 9.78 7.74 14.17
C ILE A 239 9.39 7.90 12.69
N ILE A 240 8.20 7.43 12.28
CA ILE A 240 7.78 7.57 10.87
C ILE A 240 7.62 9.05 10.48
N LYS A 241 7.04 9.87 11.36
CA LYS A 241 6.92 11.32 11.14
C LYS A 241 8.30 11.96 10.99
N LEU A 242 9.21 11.68 11.91
CA LEU A 242 10.57 12.22 11.89
C LEU A 242 11.35 11.78 10.65
N MET A 243 11.17 10.54 10.18
CA MET A 243 11.75 10.07 8.92
C MET A 243 11.22 10.87 7.74
N ALA A 244 9.91 11.09 7.66
CA ALA A 244 9.33 11.87 6.57
C ALA A 244 9.79 13.34 6.63
N ASP A 245 9.82 13.95 7.81
CA ASP A 245 10.25 15.34 8.00
C ASP A 245 11.73 15.55 7.64
N ARG A 246 12.59 14.55 7.90
CA ARG A 246 14.04 14.62 7.65
C ARG A 246 14.49 13.99 6.33
N GLN A 247 13.59 13.58 5.46
CA GLN A 247 13.96 12.80 4.28
C GLN A 247 15.01 13.48 3.39
N GLU A 248 14.88 14.79 3.18
CA GLU A 248 15.81 15.57 2.36
C GLU A 248 17.19 15.67 3.03
N ASP A 249 17.22 15.97 4.33
CA ASP A 249 18.45 16.03 5.13
C ASP A 249 19.20 14.69 5.12
N GLU A 250 18.47 13.58 5.27
CA GLU A 250 19.07 12.25 5.30
C GLU A 250 19.60 11.81 3.93
N PHE A 251 18.89 12.14 2.85
CA PHE A 251 19.42 11.94 1.50
C PHE A 251 20.68 12.79 1.27
N ALA A 252 20.66 14.06 1.66
CA ALA A 252 21.80 14.97 1.53
C ALA A 252 23.01 14.49 2.36
N ARG A 253 22.79 14.07 3.61
CA ARG A 253 23.82 13.51 4.51
C ARG A 253 24.51 12.30 3.88
N LEU A 254 23.77 11.48 3.13
CA LEU A 254 24.31 10.30 2.47
C LEU A 254 24.85 10.57 1.06
N GLY A 255 24.80 11.82 0.58
CA GLY A 255 25.19 12.20 -0.79
C GLY A 255 24.27 11.59 -1.85
N ILE A 256 23.01 11.31 -1.50
CA ILE A 256 22.03 10.67 -2.38
C ILE A 256 21.18 11.77 -3.03
N LYS A 257 21.15 11.79 -4.37
CA LYS A 257 20.19 12.59 -5.13
C LYS A 257 18.90 11.78 -5.35
N PHE A 258 17.97 11.87 -4.41
CA PHE A 258 16.69 11.17 -4.51
C PHE A 258 15.81 11.79 -5.61
N LYS A 259 15.16 10.94 -6.41
CA LYS A 259 14.18 11.37 -7.42
C LYS A 259 12.79 11.27 -6.82
N ASP A 260 12.22 12.39 -6.40
CA ASP A 260 10.86 12.40 -5.86
C ASP A 260 9.79 11.98 -6.90
N LEU A 261 8.51 12.01 -6.50
CA LEU A 261 7.40 11.68 -7.39
C LEU A 261 6.91 12.94 -8.12
N TRP A 262 7.77 13.52 -8.97
CA TRP A 262 7.50 14.74 -9.73
C TRP A 262 7.11 15.93 -8.84
N GLY A 263 7.95 16.24 -7.86
CA GLY A 263 7.74 17.32 -6.88
C GLY A 263 6.98 16.89 -5.63
N ARG A 264 6.48 15.64 -5.57
CA ARG A 264 5.86 15.09 -4.36
C ARG A 264 6.87 14.32 -3.52
N SER A 265 7.19 14.83 -2.33
CA SER A 265 8.01 14.16 -1.33
C SER A 265 7.36 12.88 -0.79
N LEU A 266 8.14 12.00 -0.16
CA LEU A 266 7.62 10.80 0.51
C LEU A 266 6.63 11.22 1.61
N GLN A 267 5.49 10.56 1.66
CA GLN A 267 4.48 10.76 2.69
C GLN A 267 4.62 9.74 3.82
N LEU A 268 3.91 9.90 4.94
CA LEU A 268 4.00 8.95 6.07
C LEU A 268 3.72 7.50 5.66
N ILE A 269 2.75 7.27 4.76
CA ILE A 269 2.45 5.94 4.26
C ILE A 269 3.60 5.35 3.43
N ASP A 270 4.31 6.17 2.65
CA ASP A 270 5.46 5.73 1.87
C ASP A 270 6.62 5.38 2.80
N CYS A 271 6.89 6.23 3.80
CA CYS A 271 7.91 5.97 4.81
C CYS A 271 7.64 4.70 5.61
N GLN A 272 6.38 4.47 6.00
CA GLN A 272 5.94 3.23 6.65
C GLN A 272 6.15 2.01 5.75
N ASN A 273 5.79 2.11 4.48
CA ASN A 273 5.95 1.02 3.53
C ASN A 273 7.43 0.70 3.32
N LEU A 274 8.29 1.71 3.17
CA LEU A 274 9.73 1.53 3.12
C LEU A 274 10.28 0.81 4.35
N PHE A 275 9.75 1.04 5.55
CA PHE A 275 10.15 0.25 6.73
C PHE A 275 9.76 -1.22 6.61
N CYS A 276 8.57 -1.53 6.09
CA CYS A 276 8.16 -2.90 5.83
C CYS A 276 9.06 -3.60 4.80
N GLU A 277 9.47 -2.86 3.77
CA GLU A 277 10.37 -3.37 2.74
C GLU A 277 11.82 -3.51 3.24
N VAL A 278 12.34 -2.55 4.01
CA VAL A 278 13.69 -2.62 4.57
C VAL A 278 13.80 -3.75 5.60
N ASP A 279 12.74 -4.05 6.36
CA ASP A 279 12.73 -5.24 7.21
C ASP A 279 13.01 -6.49 6.39
N LYS A 280 12.32 -6.66 5.25
CA LYS A 280 12.52 -7.80 4.35
C LYS A 280 13.94 -7.81 3.79
N TYR A 281 14.39 -6.68 3.25
CA TYR A 281 15.70 -6.54 2.62
C TYR A 281 16.85 -6.81 3.61
N ALA A 282 16.77 -6.24 4.82
CA ALA A 282 17.77 -6.39 5.89
C ALA A 282 17.93 -7.84 6.37
N ARG A 283 16.95 -8.73 6.15
CA ARG A 283 17.12 -10.17 6.47
C ARG A 283 18.27 -10.81 5.70
N ILE A 284 18.62 -10.26 4.54
CA ILE A 284 19.69 -10.76 3.67
C ILE A 284 20.97 -9.96 3.87
N VAL A 285 20.88 -8.62 3.89
CA VAL A 285 22.07 -7.76 3.91
C VAL A 285 22.59 -7.44 5.31
N HIS A 286 21.77 -7.60 6.36
CA HIS A 286 22.11 -7.42 7.78
C HIS A 286 21.54 -8.56 8.63
N PRO A 287 21.89 -9.84 8.33
CA PRO A 287 21.25 -11.01 8.95
C PRO A 287 21.43 -11.10 10.47
N GLU A 288 22.43 -10.42 11.03
CA GLU A 288 22.72 -10.29 12.45
C GLU A 288 21.72 -9.37 13.18
N ILE A 289 21.08 -8.41 12.49
CA ILE A 289 20.13 -7.47 13.09
C ILE A 289 18.71 -8.04 13.04
N LYS A 290 18.16 -8.38 14.20
CA LYS A 290 16.82 -9.01 14.32
C LYS A 290 15.71 -7.97 14.46
N GLY A 291 14.59 -8.24 13.80
CA GLY A 291 13.31 -7.54 14.04
C GLY A 291 12.54 -8.17 15.20
N ILE A 292 11.35 -7.65 15.49
CA ILE A 292 10.49 -8.10 16.60
C ILE A 292 10.03 -9.55 16.35
N THR A 293 9.62 -9.86 15.12
CA THR A 293 9.06 -11.18 14.78
C THR A 293 10.10 -12.28 14.51
N GLY A 294 11.41 -11.96 14.51
CA GLY A 294 12.48 -12.93 14.27
C GLY A 294 12.55 -13.53 12.85
N ARG A 295 11.78 -13.00 11.88
CA ARG A 295 11.78 -13.50 10.50
C ARG A 295 13.14 -13.32 9.83
N SER A 296 13.63 -14.39 9.20
CA SER A 296 14.98 -14.44 8.62
C SER A 296 15.03 -14.69 7.10
N LYS A 297 13.90 -15.00 6.45
CA LYS A 297 13.86 -15.31 5.01
C LYS A 297 12.88 -14.41 4.26
N ILE A 298 13.14 -14.18 2.98
CA ILE A 298 12.19 -13.58 2.03
C ILE A 298 11.53 -14.72 1.26
N LYS A 299 10.19 -14.78 1.29
CA LYS A 299 9.43 -15.87 0.65
C LYS A 299 9.05 -15.59 -0.81
N GLN A 300 8.91 -14.32 -1.19
CA GLN A 300 8.42 -13.94 -2.51
C GLN A 300 9.58 -13.57 -3.43
N THR A 301 9.82 -14.41 -4.43
CA THR A 301 10.76 -14.13 -5.52
C THR A 301 10.13 -13.16 -6.52
N LEU A 302 10.99 -12.37 -7.17
CA LEU A 302 10.55 -11.51 -8.26
C LEU A 302 10.19 -12.39 -9.45
N LYS A 303 8.99 -12.17 -10.01
CA LYS A 303 8.60 -12.73 -11.30
C LYS A 303 8.59 -11.60 -12.32
N PRO A 304 9.26 -11.75 -13.47
CA PRO A 304 9.18 -10.76 -14.55
C PRO A 304 7.72 -10.49 -14.91
N ASN A 305 7.36 -9.22 -14.97
CA ASN A 305 6.10 -8.77 -15.54
C ASN A 305 6.43 -7.57 -16.43
N ASN A 306 6.28 -7.78 -17.74
CA ASN A 306 6.63 -6.83 -18.79
C ASN A 306 5.44 -5.95 -19.20
N GLU A 307 4.28 -6.11 -18.56
CA GLU A 307 3.12 -5.27 -18.85
C GLU A 307 3.43 -3.84 -18.43
N MET A 308 3.41 -2.92 -19.40
CA MET A 308 3.56 -1.51 -19.12
C MET A 308 2.39 -1.00 -18.26
N ILE A 309 2.69 -0.05 -17.37
CA ILE A 309 1.68 0.64 -16.57
C ILE A 309 1.57 2.05 -17.14
N SER A 310 0.36 2.44 -17.54
CA SER A 310 0.06 3.84 -17.83
C SER A 310 -0.19 4.55 -16.50
N TYR A 311 0.88 5.11 -15.94
CA TYR A 311 0.86 5.69 -14.61
C TYR A 311 -0.12 6.86 -14.53
N PHE A 312 -0.97 6.80 -13.51
CA PHE A 312 -1.97 7.79 -13.20
C PHE A 312 -2.13 7.87 -11.68
N TYR A 313 -2.04 9.07 -11.15
CA TYR A 313 -2.09 9.35 -9.72
C TYR A 313 -3.37 10.09 -9.38
N PRO A 314 -3.79 10.14 -8.11
CA PRO A 314 -4.94 10.94 -7.68
C PRO A 314 -4.84 12.37 -8.24
N PRO A 315 -5.84 12.86 -9.00
CA PRO A 315 -5.77 14.18 -9.64
C PRO A 315 -5.46 15.32 -8.68
N LYS A 316 -5.97 15.24 -7.44
CA LYS A 316 -5.69 16.18 -6.34
C LYS A 316 -4.20 16.32 -5.96
N TRP A 317 -3.33 15.43 -6.43
CA TRP A 317 -1.89 15.56 -6.23
C TRP A 317 -1.24 16.49 -7.26
N ASN A 318 -1.94 16.84 -8.35
CA ASN A 318 -1.48 17.78 -9.38
C ASN A 318 -0.14 17.41 -10.05
N ILE A 319 0.17 16.11 -10.14
CA ILE A 319 1.42 15.63 -10.78
C ILE A 319 1.20 14.98 -12.16
N ASN A 320 -0.05 14.72 -12.56
CA ASN A 320 -0.34 13.93 -13.76
C ASN A 320 0.11 14.60 -15.07
N GLU A 321 0.19 15.94 -15.14
CA GLU A 321 0.75 16.63 -16.28
C GLU A 321 2.25 16.36 -16.43
N ALA A 322 3.02 16.53 -15.34
CA ALA A 322 4.45 16.25 -15.32
C ALA A 322 4.76 14.77 -15.63
N VAL A 323 3.91 13.87 -15.13
CA VAL A 323 3.95 12.44 -15.44
C VAL A 323 3.76 12.24 -16.95
N LYS A 324 2.70 12.80 -17.54
CA LYS A 324 2.42 12.71 -18.98
C LYS A 324 3.58 13.25 -19.82
N THR A 325 4.10 14.44 -19.52
CA THR A 325 5.26 15.03 -20.20
C THR A 325 6.48 14.11 -20.14
N THR A 326 6.69 13.40 -19.03
CA THR A 326 7.80 12.44 -18.89
C THR A 326 7.64 11.21 -19.79
N PHE A 327 6.41 10.83 -20.13
CA PHE A 327 6.10 9.73 -21.03
C PHE A 327 6.03 10.15 -22.50
N ASP A 328 5.54 11.35 -22.81
CA ASP A 328 5.41 11.87 -24.18
C ASP A 328 6.78 12.26 -24.78
N ASN A 329 7.74 12.67 -23.93
CA ASN A 329 9.10 13.02 -24.35
C ASN A 329 10.04 11.80 -24.50
N LYS A 330 9.49 10.58 -24.61
CA LYS A 330 10.24 9.32 -24.73
C LYS A 330 9.60 8.41 -25.77
#